data_AF-A0A2V9WEU3-F1
#
_entry.id   AF-A0A2V9WEU3-F1
#
_cell.length_a   1.000
_cell.length_b   1.000
_cell.length_c   1.000
_cell.angle_alpha   90.00
_cell.angle_beta   90.00
_cell.angle_gamma   90.00
#
_symmetry.space_group_name_H-M   'P 1'
#
loop_
_entity.id
_entity.type
_entity.pdbx_description
1 polymer ?
#
loop_
_entity_poly.entity_id
_entity_poly.type
_entity_poly.pdbx_seq_one_letter_code
_entity_poly.pdbx_strand_id
1 'polypeptide(L)' 'MDAEQTIAEIEWLERIFALPDIRPLSASDLAAVNRRHDERQANSPWFRLWQRYGICCRAESPVLRLGELES' A
#
# COMPACT_ATOMS: atom_id res chain seq x y z
N MET A 1 24.79 34.24 1.04
CA MET A 1 23.87 33.32 1.73
C MET A 1 24.24 33.33 3.18
N ASP A 2 23.27 33.62 4.05
CA ASP A 2 23.46 33.52 5.50
C ASP A 2 23.29 32.06 5.94
N ALA A 3 24.31 31.51 6.59
CA ALA A 3 24.34 30.10 6.97
C ALA A 3 23.31 29.81 8.07
N GLU A 4 23.14 30.73 9.02
CA GLU A 4 22.16 30.59 10.10
C GLU A 4 20.73 30.62 9.56
N GLN A 5 20.45 31.53 8.64
CA GLN A 5 19.17 31.53 7.92
C GLN A 5 18.92 30.21 7.19
N THR A 6 19.93 29.66 6.50
CA THR A 6 19.79 28.41 5.75
C THR A 6 19.52 27.22 6.68
N ILE A 7 20.20 27.16 7.82
CA ILE A 7 19.98 26.13 8.85
C ILE A 7 18.56 26.22 9.39
N ALA A 8 18.09 27.42 9.74
CA ALA A 8 16.74 27.62 10.26
C ALA A 8 15.65 27.21 9.26
N GLU A 9 15.85 27.47 7.97
CA GLU A 9 14.94 27.06 6.89
C GLU A 9 14.90 25.53 6.74
N ILE A 10 16.05 24.85 6.82
CA ILE A 10 16.11 23.38 6.80
C ILE A 10 15.37 22.79 8.00
N GLU A 11 15.68 23.25 9.21
CA GLU A 11 15.02 22.76 10.43
C GLU A 11 13.50 22.97 10.39
N TRP A 12 13.05 24.09 9.80
CA TRP A 12 11.63 24.36 9.62
C TRP A 12 10.98 23.38 8.64
N LEU A 13 11.64 23.09 7.51
CA LEU A 13 11.16 22.09 6.55
C LEU A 13 11.11 20.70 7.18
N GLU A 14 12.14 20.30 7.93
CA GLU A 14 12.16 19.01 8.63
C GLU A 14 10.98 18.87 9.60
N ARG A 15 10.63 19.93 10.34
CA ARG A 15 9.45 19.93 11.22
C ARG A 15 8.15 19.73 10.44
N ILE A 16 8.01 20.32 9.24
CA ILE A 16 6.83 20.13 8.39
C ILE A 16 6.77 18.70 7.87
N PHE A 17 7.89 18.15 7.39
CA PHE A 17 7.94 16.78 6.86
C PHE A 17 7.77 15.70 7.93
N ALA A 18 8.00 16.03 9.21
CA ALA A 18 7.70 15.13 10.32
C ALA A 18 6.20 15.03 10.65
N LEU A 19 5.37 15.94 10.12
CA LEU A 19 3.92 15.86 10.32
C LEU A 19 3.32 14.70 9.52
N PRO A 20 2.26 14.04 10.05
CA PRO A 20 1.53 13.04 9.28
C PRO A 20 1.02 13.61 7.96
N ASP A 21 1.21 12.88 6.86
CA ASP A 21 0.56 13.22 5.60
C ASP A 21 -0.94 12.96 5.71
N ILE A 22 -1.72 14.03 5.77
CA ILE A 22 -3.17 14.01 5.91
C ILE A 22 -3.91 14.13 4.57
N ARG A 23 -3.18 14.14 3.44
CA ARG A 23 -3.81 14.21 2.13
C ARG A 23 -4.63 12.93 1.88
N PRO A 24 -5.73 13.02 1.11
CA PRO A 24 -6.42 11.83 0.66
C PRO A 24 -5.47 10.90 -0.12
N LEU A 25 -5.59 9.59 0.12
CA LEU A 25 -4.77 8.60 -0.57
C LEU A 25 -5.04 8.64 -2.07
N SER A 26 -3.97 8.77 -2.85
CA SER A 26 -4.02 8.61 -4.29
C SER A 26 -4.05 7.13 -4.68
N ALA A 27 -4.36 6.85 -5.95
CA ALA A 27 -4.26 5.50 -6.51
C ALA A 27 -2.83 4.92 -6.38
N SER A 28 -1.81 5.77 -6.48
CA SER A 28 -0.41 5.34 -6.30
C SER A 28 -0.12 4.96 -4.86
N ASP A 29 -0.65 5.71 -3.88
CA ASP A 29 -0.47 5.41 -2.46
C ASP A 29 -1.13 4.08 -2.11
N LEU A 30 -2.36 3.86 -2.59
CA LEU A 30 -3.07 2.60 -2.42
C LEU A 30 -2.31 1.42 -3.06
N ALA A 31 -1.77 1.60 -4.26
CA ALA A 31 -0.95 0.57 -4.91
C ALA A 31 0.32 0.25 -4.10
N ALA A 32 0.99 1.26 -3.55
CA ALA A 32 2.18 1.07 -2.71
C ALA A 32 1.86 0.33 -1.40
N VAL A 33 0.76 0.68 -0.74
CA VAL A 33 0.29 0.01 0.48
C VAL A 33 -0.06 -1.44 0.20
N ASN A 34 -0.77 -1.72 -0.91
CA ASN A 34 -1.11 -3.08 -1.31
C ASN A 34 0.14 -3.93 -1.59
N ARG A 35 1.14 -3.40 -2.31
CA ARG A 35 2.42 -4.13 -2.52
C ARG A 35 3.09 -4.48 -1.20
N ARG A 36 3.17 -3.53 -0.26
CA ARG A 36 3.79 -3.77 1.05
C ARG A 36 3.00 -4.80 1.88
N HIS A 37 1.68 -4.79 1.80
CA HIS A 37 0.83 -5.80 2.43
C HIS A 37 1.12 -7.19 1.85
N ASP A 38 1.18 -7.29 0.53
CA ASP A 38 1.41 -8.54 -0.18
C ASP A 38 2.78 -9.13 0.14
N GLU A 39 3.82 -8.30 0.18
CA GLU A 39 5.17 -8.69 0.61
C GLU A 39 5.18 -9.23 2.04
N ARG A 40 4.50 -8.57 2.98
CA ARG A 40 4.40 -9.02 4.37
C ARG A 40 3.67 -10.35 4.50
N GLN A 41 2.67 -10.58 3.66
CA GLN A 41 1.82 -11.78 3.72
C GLN A 41 2.27 -12.89 2.77
N ALA A 42 3.35 -12.69 2.01
CA ALA A 42 3.85 -13.64 1.02
C ALA A 42 4.09 -15.05 1.58
N ASN A 43 4.36 -15.18 2.88
CA ASN A 43 4.60 -16.46 3.55
C ASN A 43 3.38 -17.04 4.27
N SER A 44 2.25 -16.33 4.32
CA SER A 44 1.02 -16.84 4.91
C SER A 44 0.36 -17.87 3.98
N PRO A 45 0.12 -19.11 4.44
CA PRO A 45 -0.57 -20.13 3.64
C PRO A 45 -1.96 -19.67 3.19
N TRP A 46 -2.68 -18.95 4.06
CA TRP A 46 -4.00 -18.39 3.77
C TRP A 46 -3.93 -17.32 2.69
N PHE A 47 -2.94 -16.44 2.74
CA PHE A 47 -2.77 -15.39 1.74
C PHE A 47 -2.45 -15.96 0.36
N ARG A 48 -1.55 -16.96 0.29
CA ARG A 48 -1.26 -17.68 -0.98
C ARG A 48 -2.49 -18.38 -1.54
N LEU A 49 -3.32 -18.99 -0.68
CA LEU A 49 -4.57 -19.62 -1.08
C LEU A 49 -5.53 -18.58 -1.67
N TRP A 50 -5.71 -17.45 -1.00
CA TRP A 50 -6.58 -16.37 -1.50
C TRP A 50 -6.08 -15.76 -2.79
N GLN A 51 -4.76 -15.57 -2.97
CA GLN A 51 -4.18 -15.13 -4.25
C GLN A 51 -4.49 -16.13 -5.37
N ARG A 52 -4.36 -17.45 -5.12
CA ARG A 52 -4.67 -18.49 -6.12
C ARG A 52 -6.11 -18.41 -6.62
N TYR A 53 -7.06 -18.13 -5.73
CA TYR A 53 -8.48 -17.96 -6.09
C TYR A 53 -8.84 -16.53 -6.47
N GLY A 54 -7.88 -15.59 -6.47
CA GLY A 54 -8.09 -14.17 -6.74
C GLY A 54 -9.05 -13.51 -5.75
N ILE A 55 -9.11 -13.95 -4.50
CA ILE A 55 -9.92 -13.31 -3.46
C ILE A 55 -9.21 -12.05 -2.94
N CYS A 56 -7.88 -12.03 -3.01
CA CYS A 56 -7.05 -10.88 -2.65
C CYS A 56 -6.40 -10.29 -3.90
N CYS A 57 -6.39 -8.95 -4.01
CA CYS A 57 -5.63 -8.17 -4.99
C CYS A 57 -6.07 -8.21 -6.48
N ARG A 58 -7.33 -8.54 -6.80
CA ARG A 58 -7.82 -8.33 -8.19
C ARG A 58 -8.03 -6.85 -8.49
N ALA A 59 -7.67 -6.42 -9.70
CA ALA A 59 -8.10 -5.14 -10.25
C ALA A 59 -9.61 -5.10 -10.53
N GLU A 60 -10.23 -6.27 -10.75
CA GLU A 60 -11.65 -6.43 -11.10
C GLU A 60 -12.36 -7.35 -10.09
N SER A 61 -13.67 -7.17 -9.92
CA SER A 61 -14.46 -8.01 -9.01
C SER A 61 -14.37 -9.50 -9.37
N PRO A 62 -14.24 -10.42 -8.40
CA PRO A 62 -14.18 -11.84 -8.69
C PRO A 62 -15.48 -12.32 -9.35
N VAL A 63 -15.37 -12.90 -10.53
CA VAL A 63 -16.47 -13.64 -11.16
C VAL A 63 -16.57 -14.99 -10.47
N LEU A 64 -17.55 -15.15 -9.59
CA LEU A 64 -17.85 -16.42 -8.94
C LEU A 64 -18.42 -17.38 -9.98
N ARG A 65 -17.60 -18.32 -10.46
CA ARG A 65 -18.12 -19.51 -11.14
C ARG A 65 -18.35 -20.57 -10.08
N LEU A 66 -19.63 -20.90 -9.86
CA LEU A 66 -20.00 -22.06 -9.07
C LEU A 66 -19.39 -23.27 -9.77
N GLY A 67 -18.36 -23.87 -9.16
CA GLY A 67 -17.71 -25.05 -9.73
C GLY A 67 -18.76 -26.14 -9.95
N GLU A 68 -18.77 -26.74 -11.14
CA GLU A 68 -19.47 -28.00 -11.34
C GLU A 68 -18.88 -28.98 -10.32
N LEU A 69 -19.75 -29.56 -9.49
CA LEU A 69 -19.39 -30.58 -8.51
C LEU A 69 -18.57 -31.66 -9.23
N GLU A 70 -17.28 -31.80 -8.87
CA GLU A 70 -16.49 -32.95 -9.29
C GLU A 70 -17.22 -34.21 -8.80
N SER A 71 -17.63 -35.05 -9.74
CA SER A 71 -18.32 -36.32 -9.50
C SER A 71 -17.36 -37.43 -9.13
#